data_AF-A0AAD9FL13-F1
#
_entry.id   AF-A0AAD9FL13-F1
#
_cell.length_a   1.000
_cell.length_b   1.000
_cell.length_c   1.000
_cell.angle_alpha   90.00
_cell.angle_beta   90.00
_cell.angle_gamma   90.00
#
_symmetry.space_group_name_H-M   'P 1'
#
loop_
_entity.id
_entity.type
_entity.pdbx_description
1 polymer ?
#
loop_
_entity_poly.entity_id
_entity_poly.type
_entity_poly.pdbx_seq_one_letter_code
_entity_poly.pdbx_strand_id
1 'polypeptide(L)'
;MSEDDKLPHMHNVTLREAQTIFFDNIRTVIFDEHELRSLQSLLRDYSSIVSRYGFPTSGVKSSYIKDILTREFKDKIGFHSRPQRNQSDLVYDTSGSGSYVEAAISSIGVSSEQLVQNVAARLRDDVKSIKLVPWPPRVEELEEEEELPPLVLQLLSALQGKHGVDLSPSTLSLTSLITQYIIKRPTTTAINATVTLHGLTRSKELVDSYYKLGMGISYPNVLLLRDVWTMHDLERCSVCPAEIAEGEPSISIIDNDDFRNDTLTGGGTSHRCNWMFLQREERLVHKHEANTQDEQPRIKHAKTVSDVLTEKASEMQTVMPYRTVKRGEPPIRPKPTTVSSSTEPQRQRSIIHALARADVNGDRPVAAEQNIPSYNGFHAGLNMWQDKSKAYFHTSYNQPPDKSVVKDVMDKLVTIIATKHMPFAFLVGDHPVYVLITLLKAENPSKFSAIVPFLGPFHTQCVMMSAIYKRYKGSELGEVLVAAGVIADGSVDRALKGKHYKRGLRCLRLMYEALMCQLMKENLGPDLADETRENLDILRDTSHPRIPR
;
A
#
# COMPACT_ATOMS: atom_id res chain seq x y z
N MET A 1 -29.85 -6.39 -58.25
CA MET A 1 -29.07 -7.36 -59.05
C MET A 1 -29.99 -7.93 -60.12
N SER A 2 -29.52 -7.91 -61.36
CA SER A 2 -30.30 -8.16 -62.58
C SER A 2 -30.79 -9.60 -62.71
N GLU A 3 -31.83 -9.78 -63.52
CA GLU A 3 -32.54 -11.03 -63.80
C GLU A 3 -31.75 -12.13 -64.55
N ASP A 4 -30.42 -12.05 -64.66
CA ASP A 4 -29.66 -12.88 -65.62
C ASP A 4 -28.44 -13.65 -65.09
N ASP A 5 -28.28 -13.82 -63.77
CA ASP A 5 -27.29 -14.77 -63.23
C ASP A 5 -27.94 -16.11 -62.84
N LYS A 6 -28.40 -16.86 -63.84
CA LYS A 6 -28.63 -18.30 -63.69
C LYS A 6 -27.29 -19.02 -63.85
N LEU A 7 -26.71 -19.44 -62.73
CA LEU A 7 -25.56 -20.35 -62.71
C LEU A 7 -25.84 -21.62 -63.55
N PRO A 8 -24.85 -22.12 -64.29
CA PRO A 8 -25.00 -23.22 -65.23
C PRO A 8 -25.22 -24.56 -64.51
N HIS A 9 -26.30 -25.26 -64.89
CA HIS A 9 -26.55 -26.70 -64.74
C HIS A 9 -25.93 -27.44 -63.54
N MET A 10 -26.48 -27.26 -62.33
CA MET A 10 -26.42 -28.31 -61.29
C MET A 10 -27.53 -29.33 -61.55
N HIS A 11 -27.33 -30.21 -62.52
CA HIS A 11 -28.39 -31.07 -63.05
C HIS A 11 -28.82 -32.26 -62.18
N ASN A 12 -28.33 -32.42 -60.94
CA ASN A 12 -28.69 -33.56 -60.08
C ASN A 12 -28.99 -33.19 -58.62
N VAL A 13 -29.38 -31.95 -58.30
CA VAL A 13 -29.82 -31.60 -56.93
C VAL A 13 -31.32 -31.84 -56.81
N THR A 14 -31.71 -32.80 -55.98
CA THR A 14 -33.10 -33.07 -55.64
C THR A 14 -33.66 -31.97 -54.73
N LEU A 15 -34.99 -31.80 -54.71
CA LEU A 15 -35.65 -30.86 -53.77
C LEU A 15 -35.25 -31.15 -52.31
N ARG A 16 -35.02 -32.41 -51.97
CA ARG A 16 -34.61 -32.84 -50.62
C ARG A 16 -33.21 -32.34 -50.25
N GLU A 17 -32.29 -32.32 -51.20
CA GLU A 17 -30.93 -31.80 -50.98
C GLU A 17 -30.95 -30.27 -50.85
N ALA A 18 -31.75 -29.57 -51.65
CA ALA A 18 -31.96 -28.12 -51.49
C ALA A 18 -32.61 -27.78 -50.13
N GLN A 19 -33.54 -28.62 -49.65
CA GLN A 19 -34.11 -28.49 -48.30
C GLN A 19 -33.09 -28.78 -47.20
N THR A 20 -32.15 -29.68 -47.43
CA THR A 20 -31.08 -29.98 -46.47
C THR A 20 -30.19 -28.76 -46.25
N ILE A 21 -29.84 -28.05 -47.33
CA ILE A 21 -29.09 -26.79 -47.25
C ILE A 21 -29.86 -25.72 -46.47
N PHE A 22 -31.18 -25.65 -46.65
CA PHE A 22 -32.02 -24.78 -45.84
C PHE A 22 -32.00 -25.19 -44.36
N PHE A 23 -32.07 -26.48 -44.04
CA PHE A 23 -31.98 -26.96 -42.66
C PHE A 23 -30.61 -26.70 -42.03
N ASP A 24 -29.51 -26.80 -42.79
CA ASP A 24 -28.18 -26.43 -42.31
C ASP A 24 -28.09 -24.94 -41.99
N ASN A 25 -28.68 -24.08 -42.83
CA ASN A 25 -28.80 -22.66 -42.53
C ASN A 25 -29.62 -22.40 -41.25
N ILE A 26 -30.65 -23.20 -40.97
CA ILE A 26 -31.41 -23.12 -39.72
C ILE A 26 -30.58 -23.59 -38.52
N ARG A 27 -29.76 -24.64 -38.67
CA ARG A 27 -28.81 -25.09 -37.63
C ARG A 27 -27.88 -23.95 -37.22
N THR A 28 -27.26 -23.28 -38.19
CA THR A 28 -26.38 -22.16 -37.90
C THR A 28 -27.11 -20.98 -37.25
N VAL A 29 -28.19 -20.49 -37.87
CA VAL A 29 -28.84 -19.25 -37.43
C VAL A 29 -29.61 -19.42 -36.12
N ILE A 30 -30.40 -20.49 -35.99
CA ILE A 30 -31.31 -20.65 -34.84
C ILE A 30 -30.63 -21.40 -33.69
N PHE A 31 -29.80 -22.40 -33.97
CA PHE A 31 -29.24 -23.27 -32.93
C PHE A 31 -27.81 -22.87 -32.53
N ASP A 32 -26.93 -22.55 -33.49
CA ASP A 32 -25.55 -22.17 -33.16
C ASP A 32 -25.42 -20.70 -32.73
N GLU A 33 -26.11 -19.80 -33.44
CA GLU A 33 -26.12 -18.35 -33.16
C GLU A 33 -27.22 -17.93 -32.17
N HIS A 34 -28.11 -18.85 -31.79
CA HIS A 34 -29.27 -18.60 -30.93
C HIS A 34 -30.15 -17.41 -31.39
N GLU A 35 -30.26 -17.18 -32.70
CA GLU A 35 -31.04 -16.06 -33.27
C GLU A 35 -32.54 -16.37 -33.34
N LEU A 36 -33.37 -15.44 -32.87
CA LEU A 36 -34.82 -15.46 -33.02
C LEU A 36 -35.24 -14.97 -34.42
N ARG A 37 -35.85 -15.85 -35.22
CA ARG A 37 -36.30 -15.52 -36.59
C ARG A 37 -37.81 -15.50 -36.69
N SER A 38 -38.34 -14.74 -37.64
CA SER A 38 -39.77 -14.82 -38.00
C SER A 38 -40.00 -15.87 -39.09
N LEU A 39 -41.13 -16.58 -39.06
CA LEU A 39 -41.50 -17.53 -40.12
C LEU A 39 -41.52 -16.86 -41.52
N GLN A 40 -41.85 -15.58 -41.60
CA GLN A 40 -41.81 -14.85 -42.86
C GLN A 40 -40.38 -14.63 -43.37
N SER A 41 -39.43 -14.37 -42.46
CA SER A 41 -38.01 -14.29 -42.82
C SER A 41 -37.48 -15.64 -43.28
N LEU A 42 -37.80 -16.71 -42.55
CA LEU A 42 -37.39 -18.07 -42.93
C LEU A 42 -38.02 -18.52 -44.24
N LEU A 43 -39.24 -18.08 -44.56
CA LEU A 43 -39.86 -18.30 -45.87
C LEU A 43 -39.09 -17.58 -46.99
N ARG A 44 -38.55 -16.38 -46.75
CA ARG A 44 -37.68 -15.68 -47.71
C ARG A 44 -36.36 -16.43 -47.89
N ASP A 45 -35.75 -16.88 -46.80
CA ASP A 45 -34.50 -17.65 -46.84
C ASP A 45 -34.70 -18.96 -47.61
N TYR A 46 -35.78 -19.70 -47.30
CA TYR A 46 -36.20 -20.89 -48.04
C TYR A 46 -36.40 -20.59 -49.52
N SER A 47 -37.16 -19.54 -49.83
CA SER A 47 -37.45 -19.14 -51.21
C SER A 47 -36.19 -18.78 -51.96
N SER A 48 -35.25 -18.08 -51.32
CA SER A 48 -33.97 -17.71 -51.93
C SER A 48 -33.04 -18.91 -52.14
N ILE A 49 -32.99 -19.85 -51.20
CA ILE A 49 -32.12 -21.03 -51.30
C ILE A 49 -32.68 -21.99 -52.36
N VAL A 50 -33.97 -22.30 -52.29
CA VAL A 50 -34.60 -23.32 -53.13
C VAL A 50 -34.78 -22.84 -54.58
N SER A 51 -35.05 -21.55 -54.81
CA SER A 51 -35.13 -20.98 -56.17
C SER A 51 -33.80 -20.96 -56.91
N ARG A 52 -32.66 -20.85 -56.21
CA ARG A 52 -31.32 -20.96 -56.82
C ARG A 52 -31.08 -22.31 -57.47
N TYR A 53 -31.77 -23.36 -57.02
CA TYR A 53 -31.71 -24.71 -57.59
C TYR A 53 -32.83 -25.00 -58.60
N GLY A 54 -33.56 -23.96 -59.06
CA GLY A 54 -34.55 -24.07 -60.13
C GLY A 54 -35.93 -24.58 -59.70
N PHE A 55 -36.19 -24.72 -58.40
CA PHE A 55 -37.47 -25.17 -57.89
C PHE A 55 -38.45 -23.99 -57.72
N PRO A 56 -39.71 -24.10 -58.18
CA PRO A 56 -40.70 -23.05 -58.03
C PRO A 56 -41.12 -22.91 -56.56
N THR A 57 -41.10 -21.68 -56.06
CA THR A 57 -41.51 -21.34 -54.69
C THR A 57 -42.78 -20.47 -54.65
N SER A 58 -43.33 -20.12 -55.82
CA SER A 58 -44.60 -19.42 -55.99
C SER A 58 -45.77 -20.27 -55.51
N GLY A 59 -46.19 -20.05 -54.26
CA GLY A 59 -47.28 -20.79 -53.61
C GLY A 59 -46.90 -21.42 -52.27
N VAL A 60 -45.62 -21.40 -51.90
CA VAL A 60 -45.16 -21.84 -50.57
C VAL A 60 -45.63 -20.83 -49.52
N LYS A 61 -46.37 -21.30 -48.53
CA LYS A 61 -46.86 -20.50 -47.39
C LYS A 61 -46.00 -20.72 -46.16
N SER A 62 -46.01 -19.76 -45.23
CA SER A 62 -45.31 -19.88 -43.95
C SER A 62 -45.72 -21.10 -43.12
N SER A 63 -46.94 -21.62 -43.32
CA SER A 63 -47.41 -22.89 -42.74
C SER A 63 -46.58 -24.08 -43.22
N TYR A 64 -46.21 -24.12 -44.50
CA TYR A 64 -45.36 -25.17 -45.05
C TYR A 64 -43.97 -25.14 -44.40
N ILE A 65 -43.41 -23.94 -44.18
CA ILE A 65 -42.12 -23.77 -43.48
C ILE A 65 -42.22 -24.27 -42.05
N LYS A 66 -43.30 -23.93 -41.34
CA LYS A 66 -43.56 -24.43 -39.99
C LYS A 66 -43.63 -25.95 -39.96
N ASP A 67 -44.31 -26.58 -40.92
CA ASP A 67 -44.47 -28.03 -41.01
C ASP A 67 -43.13 -28.74 -41.26
N ILE A 68 -42.32 -28.26 -42.21
CA ILE A 68 -41.03 -28.89 -42.52
C ILE A 68 -40.03 -28.74 -41.36
N LEU A 69 -40.04 -27.60 -40.67
CA LEU A 69 -39.18 -27.36 -39.50
C LEU A 69 -39.60 -28.23 -38.31
N THR A 70 -40.90 -28.34 -38.05
CA THR A 70 -41.44 -29.20 -36.99
C THR A 70 -41.08 -30.66 -37.25
N ARG A 71 -41.12 -31.11 -38.51
CA ARG A 71 -40.77 -32.49 -38.88
C ARG A 71 -39.27 -32.77 -38.72
N GLU A 72 -38.41 -31.83 -39.09
CA GLU A 72 -36.95 -32.00 -39.07
C GLU A 72 -36.38 -31.86 -37.64
N PHE A 73 -36.77 -30.82 -36.91
CA PHE A 73 -36.16 -30.46 -35.62
C PHE A 73 -37.00 -30.86 -34.40
N LYS A 74 -38.24 -31.33 -34.61
CA LYS A 74 -39.15 -31.85 -33.57
C LYS A 74 -39.28 -30.90 -32.38
N ASP A 75 -38.99 -31.40 -31.18
CA ASP A 75 -39.07 -30.73 -29.90
C ASP A 75 -37.99 -29.67 -29.71
N LYS A 76 -36.94 -29.65 -30.53
CA LYS A 76 -35.86 -28.67 -30.43
C LYS A 76 -36.24 -27.29 -30.95
N ILE A 77 -37.25 -27.19 -31.82
CA ILE A 77 -37.68 -25.91 -32.41
C ILE A 77 -39.02 -25.46 -31.84
N GLY A 78 -39.06 -24.21 -31.38
CA GLY A 78 -40.23 -23.60 -30.74
C GLY A 78 -40.89 -22.58 -31.65
N PHE A 79 -42.21 -22.44 -31.52
CA PHE A 79 -42.98 -21.43 -32.25
C PHE A 79 -43.77 -20.57 -31.27
N HIS A 80 -43.60 -19.24 -31.35
CA HIS A 80 -44.35 -18.29 -30.52
C HIS A 80 -45.23 -17.39 -31.39
N SER A 81 -46.54 -17.46 -31.18
CA SER A 81 -47.51 -16.63 -31.88
C SER A 81 -47.55 -15.23 -31.29
N ARG A 82 -47.45 -14.21 -32.16
CA ARG A 82 -47.43 -12.81 -31.73
C ARG A 82 -48.86 -12.28 -31.49
N PRO A 83 -49.05 -11.32 -30.57
CA PRO A 83 -50.39 -10.80 -30.21
C PRO A 83 -51.14 -10.12 -31.36
N GLN A 84 -50.41 -9.60 -32.35
CA GLN A 84 -50.96 -8.89 -33.49
C GLN A 84 -51.31 -9.88 -34.62
N ARG A 85 -52.59 -9.97 -34.99
CA ARG A 85 -53.16 -10.95 -35.95
C ARG A 85 -52.48 -11.05 -37.33
N ASN A 86 -51.64 -10.09 -37.71
CA ASN A 86 -50.98 -10.02 -39.03
C ASN A 86 -49.46 -10.25 -38.99
N GLN A 87 -48.89 -10.62 -37.83
CA GLN A 87 -47.45 -10.92 -37.72
C GLN A 87 -47.20 -12.43 -37.73
N SER A 88 -46.18 -12.86 -38.46
CA SER A 88 -45.79 -14.27 -38.54
C SER A 88 -45.21 -14.77 -37.20
N ASP A 89 -45.44 -16.04 -36.86
CA ASP A 89 -44.87 -16.66 -35.66
C ASP A 89 -43.35 -16.51 -35.63
N LEU A 90 -42.82 -16.40 -34.42
CA LEU A 90 -41.38 -16.48 -34.14
C LEU A 90 -40.94 -17.92 -34.04
N VAL A 91 -39.72 -18.18 -34.48
CA VAL A 91 -39.05 -19.47 -34.47
C VAL A 91 -37.78 -19.34 -33.63
N TYR A 92 -37.59 -20.25 -32.68
CA TYR A 92 -36.48 -20.21 -31.72
C TYR A 92 -36.04 -21.61 -31.32
N ASP A 93 -34.83 -21.71 -30.77
CA ASP A 93 -34.32 -22.91 -30.14
C ASP A 93 -34.89 -23.07 -28.72
N THR A 94 -35.54 -24.20 -28.47
CA THR A 94 -36.14 -24.55 -27.17
C THR A 94 -35.14 -25.12 -26.16
N SER A 95 -33.91 -25.42 -26.60
CA SER A 95 -32.87 -25.96 -25.74
C SER A 95 -32.27 -24.92 -24.78
N GLY A 96 -32.48 -23.62 -25.05
CA GLY A 96 -32.08 -22.52 -24.18
C GLY A 96 -32.94 -22.41 -22.91
N SER A 97 -32.35 -21.94 -21.81
CA SER A 97 -33.08 -21.72 -20.54
C SER A 97 -34.28 -20.80 -20.75
N GLY A 98 -35.49 -21.23 -20.37
CA GLY A 98 -36.76 -20.55 -20.66
C GLY A 98 -36.81 -19.05 -20.29
N SER A 99 -36.03 -18.62 -19.30
CA SER A 99 -35.88 -17.21 -18.89
C SER A 99 -35.30 -16.30 -20.00
N TYR A 100 -34.32 -16.77 -20.77
CA TYR A 100 -33.70 -15.99 -21.86
C TYR A 100 -34.68 -15.83 -23.03
N VAL A 101 -35.40 -16.89 -23.36
CA VAL A 101 -36.37 -16.93 -24.45
C VAL A 101 -37.59 -16.06 -24.12
N GLU A 102 -38.10 -16.10 -22.89
CA GLU A 102 -39.19 -15.21 -22.44
C GLU A 102 -38.78 -13.74 -22.41
N ALA A 103 -37.56 -13.43 -21.97
CA ALA A 103 -37.04 -12.06 -21.97
C ALA A 103 -36.84 -11.53 -23.40
N ALA A 104 -36.30 -12.35 -24.30
CA ALA A 104 -36.13 -12.01 -25.71
C ALA A 104 -37.50 -11.82 -26.38
N ILE A 105 -38.47 -12.71 -26.16
CA ILE A 105 -39.84 -12.58 -26.66
C ILE A 105 -40.52 -11.31 -26.12
N SER A 106 -40.32 -10.98 -24.85
CA SER A 106 -40.88 -9.76 -24.22
C SER A 106 -40.23 -8.46 -24.71
N SER A 107 -39.00 -8.54 -25.25
CA SER A 107 -38.27 -7.40 -25.82
C SER A 107 -38.58 -7.15 -27.30
N ILE A 108 -39.22 -8.10 -27.98
CA ILE A 108 -39.53 -7.98 -29.41
C ILE A 108 -40.67 -6.98 -29.63
N GLY A 109 -40.35 -5.89 -30.32
CA GLY A 109 -41.26 -4.75 -30.56
C GLY A 109 -41.02 -3.56 -29.63
N VAL A 110 -40.08 -3.68 -28.69
CA VAL A 110 -39.57 -2.59 -27.87
C VAL A 110 -38.42 -1.92 -28.64
N SER A 111 -38.43 -0.59 -28.77
CA SER A 111 -37.29 0.10 -29.40
C SER A 111 -36.04 -0.08 -28.56
N SER A 112 -34.86 -0.03 -29.18
CA SER A 112 -33.59 -0.08 -28.45
C SER A 112 -33.50 0.99 -27.36
N GLU A 113 -34.10 2.16 -27.57
CA GLU A 113 -34.15 3.22 -26.56
C GLU A 113 -34.99 2.80 -25.36
N GLN A 114 -36.16 2.21 -25.59
CA GLN A 114 -37.04 1.76 -24.51
C GLN A 114 -36.42 0.58 -23.73
N LEU A 115 -35.69 -0.31 -24.41
CA LEU A 115 -34.94 -1.38 -23.75
C LEU A 115 -33.86 -0.81 -22.82
N VAL A 116 -33.08 0.15 -23.30
CA VAL A 116 -32.06 0.85 -22.49
C VAL A 116 -32.71 1.54 -21.29
N GLN A 117 -33.86 2.21 -21.46
CA GLN A 117 -34.57 2.86 -20.36
C GLN A 117 -35.04 1.86 -19.30
N ASN A 118 -35.58 0.71 -19.71
CA ASN A 118 -36.05 -0.33 -18.80
C ASN A 118 -34.89 -0.93 -17.99
N VAL A 119 -33.76 -1.24 -18.66
CA VAL A 119 -32.55 -1.74 -18.00
C VAL A 119 -31.97 -0.69 -17.05
N ALA A 120 -31.91 0.57 -17.48
CA ALA A 120 -31.42 1.67 -16.65
C ALA A 120 -32.28 1.90 -15.39
N ALA A 121 -33.61 1.73 -15.48
CA ALA A 121 -34.49 1.80 -14.33
C ALA A 121 -34.17 0.69 -13.32
N ARG A 122 -34.02 -0.56 -13.80
CA ARG A 122 -33.70 -1.70 -12.93
C ARG A 122 -32.33 -1.57 -12.26
N LEU A 123 -31.31 -1.13 -13.00
CA LEU A 123 -29.97 -0.86 -12.47
C LEU A 123 -30.01 0.24 -11.41
N ARG A 124 -30.81 1.29 -11.62
CA ARG A 124 -30.95 2.38 -10.65
C ARG A 124 -31.59 1.91 -9.36
N ASP A 125 -32.58 1.03 -9.42
CA ASP A 125 -33.24 0.48 -8.24
C ASP A 125 -32.30 -0.46 -7.46
N ASP A 126 -31.54 -1.30 -8.17
CA ASP A 126 -30.48 -2.15 -7.58
C ASP A 126 -29.44 -1.29 -6.85
N VAL A 127 -28.92 -0.26 -7.52
CA VAL A 127 -27.95 0.68 -6.94
C VAL A 127 -28.51 1.40 -5.71
N LYS A 128 -29.78 1.84 -5.74
CA LYS A 128 -30.42 2.52 -4.61
C LYS A 128 -30.67 1.60 -3.41
N SER A 129 -30.68 0.29 -3.60
CA SER A 129 -30.89 -0.68 -2.53
C SER A 129 -29.65 -0.90 -1.66
N ILE A 130 -28.46 -0.54 -2.17
CA ILE A 130 -27.17 -0.74 -1.50
C ILE A 130 -27.01 0.21 -0.30
N LYS A 131 -26.54 -0.34 0.82
CA LYS A 131 -26.25 0.45 2.02
C LYS A 131 -24.86 1.06 1.92
N LEU A 132 -24.80 2.35 1.61
CA LEU A 132 -23.53 3.10 1.61
C LEU A 132 -23.00 3.34 3.02
N VAL A 133 -21.67 3.48 3.11
CA VAL A 133 -20.96 3.89 4.33
C VAL A 133 -21.57 5.19 4.88
N PRO A 134 -21.79 5.30 6.22
CA PRO A 134 -22.39 6.50 6.76
C PRO A 134 -21.39 7.66 6.76
N TRP A 135 -21.90 8.89 6.64
CA TRP A 135 -21.06 10.08 6.50
C TRP A 135 -21.06 10.95 7.77
N PRO A 136 -19.89 11.40 8.26
CA PRO A 136 -18.55 10.96 7.85
C PRO A 136 -18.24 9.52 8.31
N PRO A 137 -17.48 8.74 7.52
CA PRO A 137 -17.03 7.39 7.89
C PRO A 137 -15.96 7.44 8.98
N ARG A 138 -15.94 6.43 9.85
CA ARG A 138 -14.79 6.11 10.69
C ARG A 138 -13.73 5.36 9.87
N VAL A 139 -12.49 5.29 10.35
CA VAL A 139 -11.40 4.61 9.64
C VAL A 139 -11.69 3.12 9.52
N GLU A 140 -12.22 2.51 10.57
CA GLU A 140 -12.55 1.08 10.61
C GLU A 140 -13.66 0.73 9.62
N GLU A 141 -14.63 1.63 9.41
CA GLU A 141 -15.72 1.44 8.44
C GLU A 141 -15.23 1.47 6.97
N LEU A 142 -14.04 2.03 6.72
CA LEU A 142 -13.41 2.04 5.39
C LEU A 142 -12.57 0.79 5.12
N GLU A 143 -12.30 -0.01 6.16
CA GLU A 143 -11.61 -1.30 6.05
C GLU A 143 -12.59 -2.47 5.81
N GLU A 144 -13.88 -2.26 6.08
CA GLU A 144 -14.95 -3.22 5.77
C GLU A 144 -15.16 -3.38 4.26
N GLU A 145 -15.58 -4.59 3.84
CA GLU A 145 -15.88 -4.86 2.43
C GLU A 145 -17.08 -4.03 1.94
N GLU A 146 -16.88 -3.34 0.82
CA GLU A 146 -17.93 -2.51 0.22
C GLU A 146 -19.00 -3.39 -0.46
N GLU A 147 -20.26 -3.19 -0.06
CA GLU A 147 -21.40 -3.81 -0.73
C GLU A 147 -21.58 -3.19 -2.13
N LEU A 148 -21.63 -4.02 -3.18
CA LEU A 148 -21.72 -3.58 -4.57
C LEU A 148 -23.02 -4.05 -5.25
N PRO A 149 -23.64 -3.22 -6.11
CA PRO A 149 -24.84 -3.62 -6.86
C PRO A 149 -24.57 -4.80 -7.81
N PRO A 150 -25.20 -5.97 -7.61
CA PRO A 150 -24.95 -7.17 -8.42
C PRO A 150 -25.26 -6.97 -9.90
N LEU A 151 -26.29 -6.19 -10.25
CA LEU A 151 -26.69 -6.00 -11.65
C LEU A 151 -25.70 -5.09 -12.39
N VAL A 152 -25.07 -4.14 -11.70
CA VAL A 152 -24.01 -3.31 -12.29
C VAL A 152 -22.76 -4.14 -12.55
N LEU A 153 -22.38 -5.02 -11.61
CA LEU A 153 -21.28 -5.96 -11.81
C LEU A 153 -21.53 -6.89 -13.01
N GLN A 154 -22.73 -7.45 -13.10
CA GLN A 154 -23.12 -8.31 -14.21
C GLN A 154 -23.11 -7.55 -15.54
N LEU A 155 -23.58 -6.31 -15.58
CA LEU A 155 -23.52 -5.46 -16.77
C LEU A 155 -22.08 -5.21 -17.21
N LEU A 156 -21.19 -4.79 -16.30
CA LEU A 156 -19.79 -4.53 -16.65
C LEU A 156 -19.08 -5.79 -17.16
N SER A 157 -19.38 -6.94 -16.56
CA SER A 157 -18.84 -8.24 -16.98
C SER A 157 -19.31 -8.61 -18.38
N ALA A 158 -20.60 -8.39 -18.67
CA ALA A 158 -21.19 -8.63 -19.98
C ALA A 158 -20.63 -7.68 -21.05
N LEU A 159 -20.41 -6.40 -20.72
CA LEU A 159 -19.78 -5.43 -21.63
C LEU A 159 -18.33 -5.79 -21.97
N GLN A 160 -17.65 -6.54 -21.11
CA GLN A 160 -16.31 -7.10 -21.38
C GLN A 160 -16.35 -8.44 -22.14
N GLY A 161 -17.53 -8.97 -22.47
CA GLY A 161 -17.69 -10.26 -23.15
C GLY A 161 -17.42 -11.47 -22.27
N LYS A 162 -17.47 -11.32 -20.93
CA LYS A 162 -17.25 -12.42 -19.99
C LYS A 162 -18.55 -13.19 -19.71
N HIS A 163 -18.46 -14.52 -19.70
CA HIS A 163 -19.54 -15.40 -19.25
C HIS A 163 -19.48 -15.55 -17.72
N GLY A 164 -20.23 -14.72 -17.00
CA GLY A 164 -20.28 -14.71 -15.53
C GLY A 164 -19.92 -13.36 -14.91
N VAL A 165 -19.76 -13.33 -13.57
CA VAL A 165 -19.40 -12.10 -12.83
C VAL A 165 -17.88 -11.97 -12.75
N ASP A 166 -17.35 -10.84 -13.19
CA ASP A 166 -15.95 -10.47 -13.07
C ASP A 166 -15.65 -9.77 -11.74
N LEU A 167 -14.86 -10.43 -10.89
CA LEU A 167 -14.45 -9.91 -9.58
C LEU A 167 -13.05 -9.27 -9.63
N SER A 168 -12.59 -8.85 -10.81
CA SER A 168 -11.31 -8.16 -10.93
C SER A 168 -11.35 -6.81 -10.19
N PRO A 169 -10.23 -6.36 -9.58
CA PRO A 169 -10.18 -5.10 -8.84
C PRO A 169 -10.66 -3.90 -9.66
N SER A 170 -10.37 -3.87 -10.97
CA SER A 170 -10.82 -2.83 -11.89
C SER A 170 -12.34 -2.80 -12.03
N THR A 171 -12.98 -3.97 -12.17
CA THR A 171 -14.44 -4.07 -12.31
C THR A 171 -15.15 -3.74 -11.00
N LEU A 172 -14.63 -4.19 -9.86
CA LEU A 172 -15.15 -3.83 -8.53
C LEU A 172 -15.07 -2.30 -8.31
N SER A 173 -13.91 -1.70 -8.59
CA SER A 173 -13.70 -0.26 -8.43
C SER A 173 -14.63 0.55 -9.34
N LEU A 174 -14.78 0.15 -10.61
CA LEU A 174 -15.65 0.84 -11.56
C LEU A 174 -17.13 0.73 -11.15
N THR A 175 -17.57 -0.44 -10.66
CA THR A 175 -18.91 -0.60 -10.09
C THR A 175 -19.16 0.38 -8.95
N SER A 176 -18.21 0.49 -8.01
CA SER A 176 -18.31 1.42 -6.89
C SER A 176 -18.41 2.88 -7.37
N LEU A 177 -17.59 3.28 -8.36
CA LEU A 177 -17.64 4.64 -8.91
C LEU A 177 -18.96 4.93 -9.67
N ILE A 178 -19.51 3.95 -10.40
CA ILE A 178 -20.83 4.07 -11.03
C ILE A 178 -21.92 4.23 -9.96
N THR A 179 -21.83 3.46 -8.88
CA THR A 179 -22.74 3.54 -7.72
C THR A 179 -22.73 4.95 -7.13
N GLN A 180 -21.55 5.52 -6.87
CA GLN A 180 -21.41 6.91 -6.44
C GLN A 180 -22.05 7.88 -7.44
N TYR A 181 -21.77 7.70 -8.74
CA TYR A 181 -22.28 8.59 -9.77
C TYR A 181 -23.81 8.62 -9.81
N ILE A 182 -24.47 7.48 -9.59
CA ILE A 182 -25.93 7.35 -9.60
C ILE A 182 -26.55 7.88 -8.30
N ILE A 183 -26.01 7.50 -7.14
CA ILE A 183 -26.58 7.87 -5.82
C ILE A 183 -26.23 9.31 -5.43
N LYS A 184 -25.18 9.90 -6.03
CA LYS A 184 -24.60 11.20 -5.66
C LYS A 184 -24.15 11.25 -4.20
N ARG A 185 -23.75 10.10 -3.65
CA ARG A 185 -23.16 9.95 -2.32
C ARG A 185 -21.82 9.23 -2.43
N PRO A 186 -20.84 9.56 -1.57
CA PRO A 186 -19.53 8.93 -1.60
C PRO A 186 -19.60 7.42 -1.32
N THR A 187 -18.83 6.66 -2.10
CA THR A 187 -18.53 5.25 -1.85
C THR A 187 -17.19 5.07 -1.15
N THR A 188 -16.96 3.91 -0.53
CA THR A 188 -15.70 3.61 0.18
C THR A 188 -14.52 3.71 -0.78
N THR A 189 -14.66 3.15 -1.98
CA THR A 189 -13.65 3.26 -3.05
C THR A 189 -13.31 4.71 -3.39
N ALA A 190 -14.31 5.57 -3.58
CA ALA A 190 -14.08 6.97 -3.95
C ALA A 190 -13.44 7.79 -2.81
N ILE A 191 -13.84 7.53 -1.56
CA ILE A 191 -13.25 8.15 -0.37
C ILE A 191 -11.77 7.75 -0.27
N ASN A 192 -11.48 6.43 -0.28
CA ASN A 192 -10.12 5.90 -0.15
C ASN A 192 -9.20 6.39 -1.28
N ALA A 193 -9.68 6.37 -2.53
CA ALA A 193 -8.92 6.86 -3.67
C ALA A 193 -8.55 8.35 -3.53
N THR A 194 -9.51 9.19 -3.13
CA THR A 194 -9.27 10.64 -3.01
C THR A 194 -8.36 10.98 -1.84
N VAL A 195 -8.56 10.34 -0.67
CA VAL A 195 -7.74 10.54 0.52
C VAL A 195 -6.30 10.08 0.24
N THR A 196 -6.12 8.95 -0.46
CA THR A 196 -4.82 8.44 -0.88
C THR A 196 -4.15 9.39 -1.87
N LEU A 197 -4.87 9.85 -2.90
CA LEU A 197 -4.37 10.83 -3.87
C LEU A 197 -3.85 12.09 -3.18
N HIS A 198 -4.62 12.64 -2.23
CA HIS A 198 -4.19 13.80 -1.46
C HIS A 198 -3.02 13.48 -0.51
N GLY A 199 -2.98 12.28 0.07
CA GLY A 199 -1.89 11.82 0.94
C GLY A 199 -0.54 11.78 0.21
N LEU A 200 -0.54 11.24 -1.01
CA LEU A 200 0.64 11.07 -1.86
C LEU A 200 1.11 12.39 -2.49
N THR A 201 0.18 13.23 -2.93
CA THR A 201 0.52 14.40 -3.76
C THR A 201 0.46 15.74 -3.03
N ARG A 202 -0.32 15.81 -1.95
CA ARG A 202 -0.65 17.07 -1.24
C ARG A 202 -1.24 18.17 -2.15
N SER A 203 -1.69 17.85 -3.37
CA SER A 203 -2.22 18.81 -4.33
C SER A 203 -3.74 18.91 -4.24
N LYS A 204 -4.23 20.15 -4.10
CA LYS A 204 -5.65 20.47 -4.22
C LYS A 204 -6.12 20.34 -5.68
N GLU A 205 -5.32 20.79 -6.65
CA GLU A 205 -5.73 20.77 -8.06
C GLU A 205 -6.00 19.36 -8.57
N LEU A 206 -5.18 18.38 -8.15
CA LEU A 206 -5.37 16.98 -8.52
C LEU A 206 -6.64 16.41 -7.89
N VAL A 207 -6.91 16.70 -6.61
CA VAL A 207 -8.14 16.30 -5.93
C VAL A 207 -9.37 16.91 -6.61
N ASP A 208 -9.36 18.21 -6.89
CA ASP A 208 -10.46 18.90 -7.55
C ASP A 208 -10.69 18.37 -8.98
N SER A 209 -9.63 18.02 -9.71
CA SER A 209 -9.73 17.41 -11.03
C SER A 209 -10.34 16.00 -10.96
N TYR A 210 -9.89 15.19 -10.00
CA TYR A 210 -10.41 13.84 -9.77
C TYR A 210 -11.89 13.86 -9.36
N TYR A 211 -12.28 14.81 -8.49
CA TYR A 211 -13.66 15.05 -8.11
C TYR A 211 -14.54 15.50 -9.28
N LYS A 212 -14.07 16.41 -10.12
CA LYS A 212 -14.79 16.88 -11.32
C LYS A 212 -15.07 15.75 -12.32
N LEU A 213 -14.21 14.73 -12.37
CA LEU A 213 -14.43 13.52 -13.17
C LEU A 213 -15.43 12.55 -12.53
N GLY A 214 -15.99 12.87 -11.35
CA GLY A 214 -16.94 12.04 -10.63
C GLY A 214 -16.30 10.83 -9.93
N MET A 215 -14.96 10.76 -9.88
CA MET A 215 -14.23 9.59 -9.38
C MET A 215 -13.89 9.65 -7.89
N GLY A 216 -14.26 10.73 -7.20
CA GLY A 216 -13.81 10.98 -5.83
C GLY A 216 -14.75 11.86 -5.02
N ILE A 217 -14.24 12.36 -3.89
CA ILE A 217 -14.89 13.38 -3.05
C ILE A 217 -14.20 14.73 -3.21
N SER A 218 -14.87 15.81 -2.80
CA SER A 218 -14.32 17.17 -2.92
C SER A 218 -13.16 17.40 -1.96
N TYR A 219 -12.25 18.33 -2.30
CA TYR A 219 -11.15 18.70 -1.41
C TYR A 219 -11.60 19.15 0.00
N PRO A 220 -12.66 19.97 0.17
CA PRO A 220 -13.18 20.28 1.50
C PRO A 220 -13.63 19.05 2.29
N ASN A 221 -14.21 18.04 1.63
CA ASN A 221 -14.59 16.80 2.28
C ASN A 221 -13.36 15.99 2.72
N VAL A 222 -12.26 16.00 1.94
CA VAL A 222 -11.00 15.38 2.36
C VAL A 222 -10.45 16.04 3.63
N LEU A 223 -10.50 17.38 3.72
CA LEU A 223 -10.08 18.08 4.93
C LEU A 223 -10.98 17.76 6.12
N LEU A 224 -12.30 17.79 5.92
CA LEU A 224 -13.27 17.39 6.94
C LEU A 224 -13.00 15.98 7.48
N LEU A 225 -12.73 15.00 6.62
CA LEU A 225 -12.44 13.63 7.06
C LEU A 225 -11.19 13.58 7.93
N ARG A 226 -10.12 14.27 7.54
CA ARG A 226 -8.89 14.34 8.34
C ARG A 226 -9.16 14.97 9.71
N ASP A 227 -9.94 16.04 9.74
CA ASP A 227 -10.31 16.70 10.99
C ASP A 227 -11.15 15.77 11.89
N VAL A 228 -12.15 15.09 11.32
CA VAL A 228 -13.01 14.14 12.06
C VAL A 228 -12.21 12.95 12.59
N TRP A 229 -11.32 12.36 11.79
CA TRP A 229 -10.49 11.25 12.24
C TRP A 229 -9.50 11.69 13.32
N THR A 230 -8.93 12.89 13.18
CA THR A 230 -8.07 13.48 14.23
C THR A 230 -8.86 13.68 15.52
N MET A 231 -10.11 14.16 15.46
CA MET A 231 -10.97 14.28 16.64
C MET A 231 -11.23 12.94 17.31
N HIS A 232 -11.57 11.91 16.54
CA HIS A 232 -11.79 10.56 17.09
C HIS A 232 -10.52 10.02 17.79
N ASP A 233 -9.34 10.25 17.20
CA ASP A 233 -8.06 9.87 17.81
C ASP A 233 -7.82 10.62 19.14
N LEU A 234 -8.10 11.93 19.16
CA LEU A 234 -7.97 12.77 20.35
C LEU A 234 -8.95 12.40 21.47
N GLU A 235 -10.16 11.98 21.11
CA GLU A 235 -11.19 11.51 22.06
C GLU A 235 -10.82 10.15 22.66
N ARG A 236 -10.19 9.28 21.86
CA ARG A 236 -9.74 7.95 22.31
C ARG A 236 -8.50 8.01 23.18
N CYS A 237 -7.58 8.97 22.97
CA CYS A 237 -6.30 9.03 23.68
C CYS A 237 -5.76 10.46 23.79
N SER A 238 -5.87 11.09 24.97
CA SER A 238 -5.30 12.43 25.18
C SER A 238 -3.78 12.43 25.42
N VAL A 239 -3.19 11.33 25.89
CA VAL A 239 -1.74 11.27 26.23
C VAL A 239 -1.06 9.94 25.88
N CYS A 240 -1.77 8.80 25.81
CA CYS A 240 -1.15 7.49 25.62
C CYS A 240 -1.85 6.69 24.51
N PRO A 241 -1.28 6.50 23.31
CA PRO A 241 -1.90 5.69 22.25
C PRO A 241 -2.34 4.31 22.76
N ALA A 242 -3.57 3.91 22.42
CA ALA A 242 -4.18 2.69 22.92
C ALA A 242 -3.41 1.43 22.46
N GLU A 243 -2.81 1.51 21.28
CA GLU A 243 -2.10 0.44 20.59
C GLU A 243 -0.71 0.15 21.17
N ILE A 244 -0.21 1.00 22.07
CA ILE A 244 1.05 0.73 22.78
C ILE A 244 0.86 -0.48 23.70
N ALA A 245 1.75 -1.46 23.57
CA ALA A 245 1.71 -2.67 24.38
C ALA A 245 2.00 -2.38 25.86
N GLU A 246 1.25 -3.06 26.72
CA GLU A 246 1.37 -3.01 28.17
C GLU A 246 2.56 -3.84 28.67
N GLY A 247 3.21 -3.41 29.75
CA GLY A 247 4.34 -4.11 30.38
C GLY A 247 5.68 -4.02 29.63
N GLU A 248 5.67 -3.51 28.40
CA GLU A 248 6.85 -3.54 27.51
C GLU A 248 7.61 -2.21 27.48
N PRO A 249 8.96 -2.20 27.59
CA PRO A 249 9.74 -0.99 27.43
C PRO A 249 9.54 -0.37 26.04
N SER A 250 9.51 0.96 25.98
CA SER A 250 9.36 1.71 24.73
C SER A 250 10.54 2.65 24.46
N ILE A 251 10.68 3.06 23.21
CA ILE A 251 11.63 4.10 22.79
C ILE A 251 10.83 5.32 22.38
N SER A 252 11.06 6.43 23.07
CA SER A 252 10.47 7.73 22.80
C SER A 252 11.54 8.62 22.16
N ILE A 253 11.22 9.32 21.08
CA ILE A 253 12.16 10.16 20.33
C ILE A 253 11.63 11.59 20.29
N ILE A 254 12.47 12.53 20.70
CA ILE A 254 12.28 13.98 20.53
C ILE A 254 13.25 14.44 19.45
N ASP A 255 12.73 15.19 18.47
CA ASP A 255 13.57 15.83 17.46
C ASP A 255 13.05 17.23 17.10
N ASN A 256 13.94 18.05 16.53
CA ASN A 256 13.54 19.32 15.93
C ASN A 256 12.84 19.05 14.59
N ASP A 257 11.78 19.79 14.34
CA ASP A 257 11.12 19.84 13.05
C ASP A 257 11.34 21.22 12.44
N ASP A 258 12.43 21.31 11.69
CA ASP A 258 12.93 22.53 11.10
C ASP A 258 12.51 22.62 9.63
N PHE A 259 11.48 23.43 9.34
CA PHE A 259 11.04 23.71 7.97
C PHE A 259 11.46 25.08 7.47
N ARG A 260 11.76 25.15 6.16
CA ARG A 260 12.12 26.38 5.42
C ARG A 260 13.38 27.07 5.94
N ASN A 261 14.34 26.29 6.42
CA ASN A 261 15.58 26.79 7.04
C ASN A 261 16.45 27.61 6.06
N ASP A 262 16.32 27.35 4.76
CA ASP A 262 17.01 28.06 3.69
C ASP A 262 16.19 29.25 3.17
N THR A 263 15.74 30.14 4.06
CA THR A 263 15.13 31.42 3.66
C THR A 263 16.17 32.52 3.66
N LEU A 264 16.17 33.37 2.63
CA LEU A 264 17.10 34.51 2.47
C LEU A 264 17.10 35.46 3.67
N THR A 265 16.00 35.56 4.40
CA THR A 265 15.82 36.48 5.55
C THR A 265 15.83 35.77 6.91
N GLY A 266 15.88 34.43 6.95
CA GLY A 266 15.59 33.64 8.15
C GLY A 266 14.12 33.69 8.61
N GLY A 267 13.27 34.50 7.96
CA GLY A 267 11.86 34.66 8.28
C GLY A 267 10.98 33.58 7.65
N GLY A 268 9.92 33.18 8.36
CA GLY A 268 9.04 32.08 7.93
C GLY A 268 9.67 30.68 8.09
N THR A 269 10.77 30.59 8.82
CA THR A 269 11.31 29.34 9.36
C THR A 269 10.39 28.84 10.47
N SER A 270 10.22 27.52 10.54
CA SER A 270 9.48 26.86 11.61
C SER A 270 10.48 26.03 12.40
N HIS A 271 10.65 26.31 13.68
CA HIS A 271 11.48 25.52 14.60
C HIS A 271 10.56 24.90 15.65
N ARG A 272 10.12 23.66 15.37
CA ARG A 272 9.14 22.94 16.20
C ARG A 272 9.78 21.74 16.86
N CYS A 273 9.07 21.14 17.82
CA CYS A 273 9.49 19.90 18.46
C CYS A 273 8.50 18.78 18.09
N ASN A 274 8.99 17.69 17.53
CA ASN A 274 8.21 16.49 17.27
C ASN A 274 8.51 15.41 18.31
N TRP A 275 7.46 14.66 18.68
CA TRP A 275 7.57 13.55 19.61
C TRP A 275 6.93 12.29 19.05
N MET A 276 7.70 11.19 19.03
CA MET A 276 7.28 9.90 18.50
C MET A 276 7.64 8.76 19.46
N PHE A 277 6.81 7.71 19.46
CA PHE A 277 7.07 6.45 20.13
C PHE A 277 7.39 5.34 19.13
N LEU A 278 8.29 4.45 19.50
CA LEU A 278 8.64 3.24 18.77
C LEU A 278 8.52 2.02 19.70
N GLN A 279 7.89 0.97 19.20
CA GLN A 279 7.80 -0.33 19.88
C GLN A 279 8.05 -1.46 18.87
N ARG A 280 8.74 -2.53 19.28
CA ARG A 280 9.03 -3.66 18.39
C ARG A 280 7.77 -4.49 18.13
N GLU A 281 7.55 -4.84 16.86
CA GLU A 281 6.36 -5.55 16.41
C GLU A 281 6.25 -6.98 16.97
N GLU A 282 7.37 -7.68 17.18
CA GLU A 282 7.47 -9.00 17.83
C GLU A 282 6.71 -9.12 19.17
N ARG A 283 6.49 -7.99 19.85
CA ARG A 283 5.89 -7.93 21.19
C ARG A 283 4.44 -7.45 21.22
N LEU A 284 3.83 -7.22 20.05
CA LEU A 284 2.44 -6.76 19.92
C LEU A 284 1.42 -7.93 19.90
N VAL A 285 1.74 -9.08 20.48
CA VAL A 285 0.99 -10.35 20.35
C VAL A 285 -0.46 -10.28 20.86
N HIS A 286 -0.84 -9.22 21.56
CA HIS A 286 -2.23 -8.96 21.91
C HIS A 286 -2.82 -7.91 20.97
N LYS A 287 -3.51 -8.39 19.92
CA LYS A 287 -4.48 -7.56 19.20
C LYS A 287 -5.44 -7.00 20.22
N HIS A 288 -5.41 -5.70 20.45
CA HIS A 288 -6.49 -5.02 21.14
C HIS A 288 -7.77 -5.26 20.33
N GLU A 289 -8.72 -6.00 20.90
CA GLU A 289 -10.09 -5.99 20.40
C GLU A 289 -10.59 -4.56 20.54
N ALA A 290 -10.87 -3.90 19.42
CA ALA A 290 -11.46 -2.57 19.44
C ALA A 290 -12.80 -2.66 20.17
N ASN A 291 -12.92 -2.00 21.31
CA ASN A 291 -14.19 -1.87 22.03
C ASN A 291 -15.21 -1.24 21.07
N THR A 292 -16.17 -2.05 20.62
CA THR A 292 -17.17 -1.73 19.60
C THR A 292 -18.41 -1.07 20.19
N GLN A 293 -18.27 -0.36 21.31
CA GLN A 293 -19.40 0.25 21.99
C GLN A 293 -19.08 1.72 22.32
N ASP A 294 -19.38 2.57 21.34
CA ASP A 294 -20.18 3.77 21.58
C ASP A 294 -20.60 4.37 20.22
N GLU A 295 -21.91 4.43 19.98
CA GLU A 295 -22.53 5.21 18.91
C GLU A 295 -22.42 6.71 19.26
N GLN A 296 -21.19 7.22 19.30
CA GLN A 296 -20.96 8.66 19.47
C GLN A 296 -21.57 9.43 18.28
N PRO A 297 -22.16 10.60 18.54
CA PRO A 297 -22.79 11.41 17.51
C PRO A 297 -21.78 11.85 16.45
N ARG A 298 -22.06 11.56 15.18
CA ARG A 298 -21.20 11.91 14.04
C ARG A 298 -21.23 13.42 13.79
N ILE A 299 -20.07 14.08 13.85
CA ILE A 299 -19.96 15.52 13.59
C ILE A 299 -20.00 15.77 12.08
N LYS A 300 -20.98 16.56 11.62
CA LYS A 300 -21.22 16.81 10.18
C LYS A 300 -20.69 18.17 9.68
N HIS A 301 -20.29 19.07 10.58
CA HIS A 301 -19.95 20.45 10.24
C HIS A 301 -18.45 20.75 10.40
N ALA A 302 -17.76 20.98 9.27
CA ALA A 302 -16.32 21.23 9.21
C ALA A 302 -15.85 22.38 10.11
N LYS A 303 -16.61 23.48 10.16
CA LYS A 303 -16.27 24.64 10.99
C LYS A 303 -16.26 24.27 12.48
N THR A 304 -17.29 23.58 12.94
CA THR A 304 -17.40 23.13 14.34
C THR A 304 -16.28 22.15 14.71
N VAL A 305 -15.94 21.20 13.83
CA VAL A 305 -14.82 20.27 14.06
C VAL A 305 -13.50 21.04 14.16
N SER A 306 -13.27 21.97 13.23
CA SER A 306 -12.03 22.76 13.17
C SER A 306 -11.84 23.67 14.39
N ASP A 307 -12.91 24.31 14.87
CA ASP A 307 -12.86 25.16 16.06
C ASP A 307 -12.51 24.33 17.32
N VAL A 308 -13.17 23.18 17.51
CA VAL A 308 -12.92 22.26 18.64
C VAL A 308 -11.51 21.66 18.56
N LEU A 309 -11.05 21.27 17.37
CA LEU A 309 -9.69 20.80 17.16
C LEU A 309 -8.66 21.88 17.51
N THR A 310 -8.91 23.11 17.13
CA THR A 310 -7.99 24.23 17.40
C THR A 310 -7.87 24.45 18.91
N GLU A 311 -8.98 24.40 19.64
CA GLU A 311 -9.01 24.46 21.09
C GLU A 311 -8.23 23.30 21.72
N LYS A 312 -8.58 22.05 21.39
CA LYS A 312 -7.90 20.85 21.90
C LYS A 312 -6.41 20.81 21.57
N ALA A 313 -6.03 21.18 20.34
CA ALA A 313 -4.64 21.26 19.94
C ALA A 313 -3.88 22.32 20.76
N SER A 314 -4.52 23.47 21.01
CA SER A 314 -3.96 24.52 21.86
C SER A 314 -3.74 24.04 23.29
N GLU A 315 -4.71 23.31 23.87
CA GLU A 315 -4.57 22.68 25.19
C GLU A 315 -3.41 21.67 25.23
N MET A 316 -3.32 20.76 24.25
CA MET A 316 -2.26 19.75 24.19
C MET A 316 -0.86 20.32 23.98
N GLN A 317 -0.77 21.44 23.27
CA GLN A 317 0.48 22.17 22.99
C GLN A 317 0.80 23.22 24.06
N THR A 318 -0.06 23.39 25.07
CA THR A 318 0.19 24.33 26.16
C THR A 318 1.34 23.81 27.02
N VAL A 319 2.48 24.51 26.94
CA VAL A 319 3.67 24.20 27.74
C VAL A 319 3.80 25.22 28.87
N MET A 320 3.81 24.72 30.10
CA MET A 320 4.05 25.56 31.26
C MET A 320 5.54 25.94 31.36
N PRO A 321 5.88 27.24 31.42
CA PRO A 321 7.27 27.66 31.55
C PRO A 321 7.95 27.01 32.76
N TYR A 322 9.08 26.36 32.53
CA TYR A 322 9.84 25.73 33.60
C TYR A 322 11.19 26.43 33.83
N ARG A 323 11.46 26.78 35.08
CA ARG A 323 12.75 27.33 35.52
C ARG A 323 13.45 26.34 36.43
N THR A 324 14.76 26.26 36.30
CA THR A 324 15.62 25.45 37.17
C THR A 324 15.40 25.83 38.63
N VAL A 325 14.87 24.90 39.43
CA VAL A 325 14.64 25.14 40.87
C VAL A 325 15.91 24.87 41.68
N LYS A 326 16.62 23.78 41.38
CA LYS A 326 17.91 23.43 41.98
C LYS A 326 18.74 22.70 40.95
N ARG A 327 19.97 23.14 40.69
CA ARG A 327 20.85 22.48 39.72
C ARG A 327 21.28 21.12 40.28
N GLY A 328 20.66 20.05 39.80
CA GLY A 328 21.12 18.69 40.07
C GLY A 328 22.37 18.41 39.25
N GLU A 329 23.45 17.97 39.90
CA GLU A 329 24.56 17.39 39.16
C GLU A 329 24.14 15.99 38.68
N PRO A 330 24.46 15.61 37.43
CA PRO A 330 24.21 14.26 36.98
C PRO A 330 24.95 13.30 37.92
N PRO A 331 24.30 12.24 38.41
CA PRO A 331 24.98 11.28 39.28
C PRO A 331 26.20 10.74 38.56
N ILE A 332 27.35 10.76 39.23
CA ILE A 332 28.56 10.08 38.75
C ILE A 332 28.17 8.61 38.62
N ARG A 333 28.09 8.11 37.38
CA ARG A 333 27.73 6.71 37.17
C ARG A 333 28.81 5.86 37.83
N PRO A 334 28.46 4.99 38.79
CA PRO A 334 29.43 4.02 39.29
C PRO A 334 29.94 3.19 38.11
N LYS A 335 31.19 2.73 38.19
CA LYS A 335 31.73 1.78 37.20
C LYS A 335 30.70 0.67 37.02
N PRO A 336 30.21 0.39 35.80
CA PRO A 336 29.25 -0.68 35.60
C PRO A 336 29.83 -1.98 36.18
N THR A 337 29.10 -2.58 37.12
CA THR A 337 29.42 -3.88 37.73
C THR A 337 29.19 -5.03 36.75
N THR A 338 28.37 -4.79 35.72
CA THR A 338 28.15 -5.72 34.61
C THR A 338 29.25 -5.57 33.57
N VAL A 339 30.01 -6.65 33.38
CA VAL A 339 30.86 -6.84 32.21
C VAL A 339 29.93 -6.82 30.99
N SER A 340 30.18 -5.90 30.06
CA SER A 340 29.51 -5.87 28.75
C SER A 340 29.37 -7.29 28.23
N SER A 341 28.20 -7.66 27.71
CA SER A 341 28.06 -8.82 26.82
C SER A 341 29.27 -8.83 25.90
N SER A 342 30.00 -9.94 25.86
CA SER A 342 31.31 -9.96 25.20
C SER A 342 31.16 -9.33 23.81
N THR A 343 32.08 -8.45 23.42
CA THR A 343 32.10 -7.90 22.05
C THR A 343 32.46 -8.99 21.03
N GLU A 344 32.46 -10.25 21.44
CA GLU A 344 32.85 -11.43 20.68
C GLU A 344 32.00 -11.65 19.44
N PRO A 345 30.66 -11.59 19.47
CA PRO A 345 29.88 -11.77 18.25
C PRO A 345 30.19 -10.70 17.19
N GLN A 346 30.45 -9.47 17.64
CA GLN A 346 30.82 -8.37 16.74
C GLN A 346 32.25 -8.54 16.19
N ARG A 347 33.20 -8.99 17.03
CA ARG A 347 34.57 -9.33 16.60
C ARG A 347 34.58 -10.49 15.61
N GLN A 348 33.83 -11.55 15.88
CA GLN A 348 33.67 -12.69 14.97
C GLN A 348 33.12 -12.25 13.61
N ARG A 349 32.06 -11.43 13.60
CA ARG A 349 31.53 -10.84 12.35
C ARG A 349 32.57 -10.04 11.59
N SER A 350 33.40 -9.27 12.29
CA SER A 350 34.50 -8.51 11.70
C SER A 350 35.60 -9.41 11.12
N ILE A 351 35.96 -10.50 11.80
CA ILE A 351 36.92 -11.50 11.29
C ILE A 351 36.35 -12.20 10.05
N ILE A 352 35.09 -12.67 10.10
CA ILE A 352 34.41 -13.31 8.97
C ILE A 352 34.37 -12.37 7.77
N HIS A 353 34.01 -11.10 7.96
CA HIS A 353 33.99 -10.10 6.88
C HIS A 353 35.38 -9.91 6.26
N ALA A 354 36.44 -9.84 7.09
CA ALA A 354 37.79 -9.68 6.60
C ALA A 354 38.28 -10.93 5.84
N LEU A 355 37.99 -12.14 6.32
CA LEU A 355 38.31 -13.40 5.66
C LEU A 355 37.58 -13.55 4.32
N ALA A 356 36.30 -13.22 4.27
CA ALA A 356 35.51 -13.29 3.04
C ALA A 356 36.05 -12.37 1.95
N ARG A 357 36.66 -11.24 2.34
CA ARG A 357 37.27 -10.25 1.42
C ARG A 357 38.73 -10.53 1.07
N ALA A 358 39.38 -11.43 1.78
CA ALA A 358 40.71 -11.89 1.42
C ALA A 358 40.63 -12.89 0.25
N ASP A 359 41.72 -13.05 -0.49
CA ASP A 359 41.90 -14.10 -1.50
C ASP A 359 42.34 -15.42 -0.85
N VAL A 360 42.70 -16.40 -1.69
CA VAL A 360 43.16 -17.73 -1.28
C VAL A 360 44.47 -17.71 -0.50
N ASN A 361 45.27 -16.65 -0.63
CA ASN A 361 46.55 -16.47 0.08
C ASN A 361 46.39 -15.63 1.36
N GLY A 362 45.16 -15.19 1.67
CA GLY A 362 44.91 -14.24 2.77
C GLY A 362 45.26 -12.79 2.41
N ASP A 363 45.58 -12.52 1.15
CA ASP A 363 45.84 -11.18 0.63
C ASP A 363 44.54 -10.46 0.24
N ARG A 364 44.60 -9.15 0.05
CA ARG A 364 43.44 -8.37 -0.36
C ARG A 364 43.50 -8.16 -1.88
N PRO A 365 42.49 -8.62 -2.64
CA PRO A 365 42.37 -8.29 -4.06
C PRO A 365 42.39 -6.79 -4.28
N VAL A 366 42.90 -6.36 -5.43
CA VAL A 366 42.81 -4.95 -5.84
C VAL A 366 41.35 -4.50 -5.90
N ALA A 367 41.11 -3.20 -5.68
CA ALA A 367 39.75 -2.69 -5.50
C ALA A 367 38.79 -3.01 -6.66
N ALA A 368 39.31 -3.14 -7.88
CA ALA A 368 38.54 -3.48 -9.08
C ALA A 368 38.06 -4.94 -9.13
N GLU A 369 38.75 -5.85 -8.44
CA GLU A 369 38.48 -7.30 -8.42
C GLU A 369 37.70 -7.74 -7.17
N GLN A 370 37.43 -6.80 -6.26
CA GLN A 370 36.82 -7.07 -4.98
C GLN A 370 35.29 -7.10 -5.09
N ASN A 371 34.75 -8.28 -5.31
CA ASN A 371 33.31 -8.51 -5.52
C ASN A 371 32.49 -8.53 -4.21
N ILE A 372 33.14 -8.59 -3.05
CA ILE A 372 32.47 -8.62 -1.76
C ILE A 372 32.31 -7.19 -1.21
N PRO A 373 31.09 -6.78 -0.82
CA PRO A 373 30.84 -5.42 -0.36
C PRO A 373 31.61 -5.03 0.91
N SER A 374 31.64 -3.72 1.17
CA SER A 374 32.05 -3.19 2.49
C SER A 374 31.16 -3.74 3.61
N TYR A 375 31.65 -3.69 4.85
CA TYR A 375 31.06 -4.29 6.05
C TYR A 375 29.52 -4.23 6.12
N ASN A 376 28.92 -3.04 5.92
CA ASN A 376 27.46 -2.88 5.94
C ASN A 376 26.76 -3.63 4.80
N GLY A 377 27.30 -3.57 3.59
CA GLY A 377 26.72 -4.25 2.42
C GLY A 377 26.84 -5.76 2.54
N PHE A 378 27.94 -6.25 3.12
CA PHE A 378 28.14 -7.67 3.40
C PHE A 378 27.11 -8.18 4.40
N HIS A 379 27.01 -7.56 5.58
CA HIS A 379 26.06 -7.98 6.60
C HIS A 379 24.59 -7.73 6.22
N ALA A 380 24.30 -6.72 5.40
CA ALA A 380 22.97 -6.56 4.82
C ALA A 380 22.64 -7.66 3.80
N GLY A 381 23.64 -8.24 3.13
CA GLY A 381 23.47 -9.38 2.23
C GLY A 381 23.25 -10.71 2.97
N LEU A 382 23.70 -10.80 4.23
CA LEU A 382 23.54 -11.98 5.09
C LEU A 382 22.18 -12.06 5.80
N ASN A 383 21.24 -11.14 5.48
CA ASN A 383 19.87 -11.04 5.96
C ASN A 383 19.52 -11.89 7.20
N MET A 384 19.70 -11.32 8.39
CA MET A 384 18.82 -11.66 9.50
C MET A 384 17.58 -10.79 9.32
N TRP A 385 16.44 -11.41 8.99
CA TRP A 385 15.15 -10.72 9.06
C TRP A 385 15.03 -10.04 10.44
N GLN A 386 14.74 -8.75 10.45
CA GLN A 386 14.44 -8.03 11.69
C GLN A 386 13.08 -7.39 11.53
N ASP A 387 12.21 -7.66 12.50
CA ASP A 387 10.91 -7.04 12.54
C ASP A 387 11.06 -5.54 12.74
N LYS A 388 10.25 -4.79 11.99
CA LYS A 388 10.28 -3.32 12.06
C LYS A 388 9.68 -2.90 13.40
N SER A 389 10.12 -1.74 13.88
CA SER A 389 9.42 -1.10 14.99
C SER A 389 8.19 -0.38 14.44
N LYS A 390 7.05 -0.54 15.09
CA LYS A 390 5.86 0.25 14.81
C LYS A 390 6.05 1.64 15.39
N ALA A 391 5.81 2.66 14.57
CA ALA A 391 5.90 4.05 14.96
C ALA A 391 4.52 4.59 15.34
N TYR A 392 4.45 5.24 16.49
CA TYR A 392 3.27 5.97 16.97
C TYR A 392 3.64 7.44 17.08
N PHE A 393 3.11 8.24 16.15
CA PHE A 393 3.28 9.69 16.18
C PHE A 393 2.41 10.25 17.29
N HIS A 394 3.00 11.08 18.15
CA HIS A 394 2.26 11.76 19.21
C HIS A 394 2.05 13.23 18.82
N THR A 395 2.24 14.16 19.75
CA THR A 395 2.02 15.59 19.53
C THR A 395 3.27 16.28 18.97
N SER A 396 3.04 17.23 18.06
CA SER A 396 4.01 18.26 17.68
C SER A 396 3.79 19.53 18.50
N TYR A 397 4.86 20.11 19.03
CA TYR A 397 4.83 21.41 19.73
C TYR A 397 5.15 22.53 18.75
N ASN A 398 4.47 23.67 18.90
CA ASN A 398 4.77 24.87 18.10
C ASN A 398 6.08 25.56 18.49
N GLN A 399 6.69 25.13 19.61
CA GLN A 399 7.93 25.64 20.17
C GLN A 399 9.07 24.63 19.91
N PRO A 400 10.33 25.08 19.82
CA PRO A 400 11.48 24.17 19.77
C PRO A 400 11.61 23.37 21.07
N PRO A 401 12.41 22.29 21.12
CA PRO A 401 12.59 21.48 22.34
C PRO A 401 13.50 22.21 23.34
N ASP A 402 12.99 23.31 23.88
CA ASP A 402 13.56 23.99 25.02
C ASP A 402 13.32 23.20 26.31
N LYS A 403 13.83 23.72 27.42
CA LYS A 403 13.72 23.04 28.71
C LYS A 403 12.28 22.80 29.16
N SER A 404 11.35 23.70 28.85
CA SER A 404 9.95 23.59 29.24
C SER A 404 9.25 22.52 28.40
N VAL A 405 9.48 22.51 27.09
CA VAL A 405 8.95 21.51 26.15
C VAL A 405 9.47 20.12 26.49
N VAL A 406 10.79 19.97 26.69
CA VAL A 406 11.39 18.68 27.05
C VAL A 406 10.83 18.18 28.39
N LYS A 407 10.60 19.06 29.36
CA LYS A 407 9.97 18.68 30.63
C LYS A 407 8.53 18.21 30.44
N ASP A 408 7.74 18.91 29.62
CA ASP A 408 6.36 18.52 29.34
C ASP A 408 6.30 17.13 28.69
N VAL A 409 7.19 16.87 27.72
CA VAL A 409 7.34 15.52 27.13
C VAL A 409 7.73 14.49 28.20
N MET A 410 8.68 14.80 29.09
CA MET A 410 9.05 13.88 30.17
C MET A 410 7.89 13.63 31.15
N ASP A 411 7.06 14.64 31.45
CA ASP A 411 5.90 14.50 32.32
C ASP A 411 4.83 13.61 31.67
N LYS A 412 4.51 13.84 30.39
CA LYS A 412 3.60 12.99 29.62
C LYS A 412 4.14 11.55 29.48
N LEU A 413 5.44 11.39 29.28
CA LEU A 413 6.09 10.07 29.21
C LEU A 413 5.97 9.30 30.53
N VAL A 414 6.11 9.96 31.69
CA VAL A 414 5.87 9.31 32.99
C VAL A 414 4.44 8.81 33.11
N THR A 415 3.46 9.61 32.67
CA THR A 415 2.04 9.21 32.66
C THR A 415 1.83 7.97 31.78
N ILE A 416 2.45 7.92 30.60
CA ILE A 416 2.38 6.76 29.69
C ILE A 416 3.01 5.52 30.31
N ILE A 417 4.23 5.65 30.86
CA ILE A 417 4.94 4.56 31.55
C ILE A 417 4.06 3.97 32.65
N ALA A 418 3.42 4.82 33.46
CA ALA A 418 2.52 4.38 34.53
C ALA A 418 1.25 3.71 33.97
N THR A 419 0.60 4.32 32.98
CA THR A 419 -0.66 3.83 32.39
C THR A 419 -0.49 2.48 31.70
N LYS A 420 0.64 2.26 31.05
CA LYS A 420 0.97 1.03 30.32
C LYS A 420 1.84 0.07 31.13
N HIS A 421 2.01 0.30 32.43
CA HIS A 421 2.80 -0.54 33.33
C HIS A 421 4.22 -0.85 32.81
N MET A 422 4.84 0.09 32.10
CA MET A 422 6.17 -0.11 31.51
C MET A 422 7.23 -0.10 32.62
N PRO A 423 8.25 -0.99 32.58
CA PRO A 423 9.32 -0.97 33.55
C PRO A 423 10.22 0.27 33.41
N PHE A 424 10.41 0.75 32.17
CA PHE A 424 11.12 1.99 31.83
C PHE A 424 10.86 2.36 30.35
N ALA A 425 11.20 3.59 29.97
CA ALA A 425 11.26 3.99 28.57
C ALA A 425 12.56 4.74 28.26
N PHE A 426 13.11 4.54 27.07
CA PHE A 426 14.21 5.38 26.57
C PHE A 426 13.66 6.71 26.06
N LEU A 427 14.31 7.82 26.41
CA LEU A 427 14.04 9.11 25.80
C LEU A 427 15.25 9.56 24.99
N VAL A 428 15.09 9.48 23.68
CA VAL A 428 16.11 9.76 22.69
C VAL A 428 16.03 11.22 22.27
N GLY A 429 17.17 11.89 22.24
CA GLY A 429 17.31 13.22 21.66
C GLY A 429 18.66 13.38 20.97
N ASP A 430 18.79 14.44 20.18
CA ASP A 430 20.09 14.93 19.74
C ASP A 430 20.96 15.39 20.93
N HIS A 431 22.15 15.92 20.66
CA HIS A 431 23.04 16.31 21.76
C HIS A 431 22.45 17.42 22.67
N PRO A 432 21.94 18.55 22.15
CA PRO A 432 21.24 19.55 22.96
C PRO A 432 20.08 18.98 23.80
N VAL A 433 19.18 18.21 23.19
CA VAL A 433 18.01 17.66 23.87
C VAL A 433 18.41 16.63 24.91
N TYR A 434 19.39 15.76 24.62
CA TYR A 434 19.95 14.81 25.57
C TYR A 434 20.47 15.47 26.85
N VAL A 435 21.14 16.61 26.72
CA VAL A 435 21.62 17.40 27.86
C VAL A 435 20.45 17.89 28.70
N LEU A 436 19.39 18.43 28.07
CA LEU A 436 18.19 18.88 28.78
C LEU A 436 17.49 17.73 29.52
N ILE A 437 17.31 16.57 28.87
CA ILE A 437 16.72 15.39 29.50
C ILE A 437 17.53 14.97 30.73
N THR A 438 18.86 14.93 30.61
CA THR A 438 19.76 14.52 31.70
C THR A 438 19.70 15.51 32.86
N LEU A 439 19.68 16.81 32.58
CA LEU A 439 19.53 17.86 33.60
C LEU A 439 18.18 17.74 34.31
N LEU A 440 17.08 17.65 33.57
CA LEU A 440 15.73 17.53 34.14
C LEU A 440 15.57 16.28 35.02
N LYS A 441 16.15 15.15 34.60
CA LYS A 441 16.21 13.92 35.41
C LYS A 441 17.05 14.13 36.68
N ALA A 442 18.17 14.83 36.61
CA ALA A 442 18.99 15.13 37.79
C ALA A 442 18.30 16.09 38.77
N GLU A 443 17.48 17.02 38.26
CA GLU A 443 16.67 17.93 39.08
C GLU A 443 15.51 17.22 39.78
N ASN A 444 14.96 16.16 39.16
CA ASN A 444 13.78 15.43 39.64
C ASN A 444 13.99 13.90 39.56
N PRO A 445 14.94 13.32 40.32
CA PRO A 445 15.39 11.94 40.13
C PRO A 445 14.32 10.89 40.45
N SER A 446 13.46 11.16 41.44
CA SER A 446 12.34 10.27 41.81
C SER A 446 11.27 10.24 40.72
N LYS A 447 10.83 11.41 40.27
CA LYS A 447 9.79 11.58 39.26
C LYS A 447 10.16 10.95 37.92
N PHE A 448 11.39 11.19 37.46
CA PHE A 448 11.86 10.70 36.15
C PHE A 448 12.72 9.45 36.25
N SER A 449 12.58 8.66 37.33
CA SER A 449 13.39 7.47 37.60
C SER A 449 13.31 6.43 36.46
N ALA A 450 12.11 6.19 35.93
CA ALA A 450 11.82 5.25 34.86
C ALA A 450 12.17 5.73 33.44
N ILE A 451 12.62 6.98 33.26
CA ILE A 451 13.08 7.50 31.96
C ILE A 451 14.58 7.29 31.82
N VAL A 452 15.02 6.59 30.78
CA VAL A 452 16.45 6.39 30.49
C VAL A 452 16.88 7.38 29.40
N PRO A 453 17.70 8.41 29.71
CA PRO A 453 18.18 9.34 28.70
C PRO A 453 19.08 8.62 27.70
N PHE A 454 18.82 8.79 26.41
CA PHE A 454 19.58 8.14 25.34
C PHE A 454 20.04 9.16 24.30
N LEU A 455 21.35 9.24 24.07
CA LEU A 455 21.88 10.08 23.01
C LEU A 455 21.62 9.40 21.67
N GLY A 456 20.99 10.12 20.73
CA GLY A 456 20.61 9.58 19.42
C GLY A 456 21.73 8.75 18.78
N PRO A 457 21.43 7.58 18.18
CA PRO A 457 22.45 6.65 17.68
C PRO A 457 23.48 7.29 16.75
N PHE A 458 23.04 8.20 15.88
CA PHE A 458 23.92 9.00 15.01
C PHE A 458 24.93 9.83 15.82
N HIS A 459 24.45 10.58 16.81
CA HIS A 459 25.29 11.41 17.67
C HIS A 459 26.23 10.56 18.53
N THR A 460 25.75 9.43 19.05
CA THR A 460 26.56 8.44 19.77
C THR A 460 27.72 7.93 18.90
N GLN A 461 27.46 7.62 17.63
CA GLN A 461 28.51 7.22 16.69
C GLN A 461 29.49 8.35 16.42
N CYS A 462 29.03 9.59 16.20
CA CYS A 462 29.90 10.75 16.02
C CYS A 462 30.81 11.00 17.24
N VAL A 463 30.27 10.87 18.46
CA VAL A 463 31.05 10.98 19.71
C VAL A 463 32.08 9.86 19.81
N MET A 464 31.70 8.62 19.48
CA MET A 464 32.62 7.48 19.50
C MET A 464 33.75 7.64 18.48
N MET A 465 33.45 8.13 17.27
CA MET A 465 34.47 8.45 16.27
C MET A 465 35.49 9.46 16.81
N SER A 466 34.99 10.55 17.40
CA SER A 466 35.83 11.57 18.02
C SER A 466 36.66 11.02 19.19
N ALA A 467 36.08 10.12 19.99
CA ALA A 467 36.76 9.47 21.11
C ALA A 467 37.89 8.54 20.63
N ILE A 468 37.65 7.72 19.59
CA ILE A 468 38.68 6.89 18.95
C ILE A 468 39.80 7.79 18.45
N TYR A 469 39.47 8.81 17.67
CA TYR A 469 40.48 9.71 17.11
C TYR A 469 41.32 10.40 18.18
N LYS A 470 40.68 10.88 19.26
CA LYS A 470 41.38 11.49 20.39
C LYS A 470 42.27 10.48 21.13
N ARG A 471 41.80 9.25 21.32
CA ARG A 471 42.55 8.18 22.00
C ARG A 471 43.80 7.77 21.24
N TYR A 472 43.72 7.71 19.91
CA TYR A 472 44.81 7.33 19.01
C TYR A 472 45.54 8.55 18.40
N LYS A 473 45.35 9.73 19.00
CA LYS A 473 46.07 10.92 18.54
C LYS A 473 47.57 10.72 18.76
N GLY A 474 48.36 10.88 17.68
CA GLY A 474 49.80 10.63 17.69
C GLY A 474 50.22 9.22 17.27
N SER A 475 49.27 8.33 16.94
CA SER A 475 49.57 7.01 16.36
C SER A 475 49.61 7.02 14.82
N GLU A 476 49.77 8.19 14.21
CA GLU A 476 49.76 8.39 12.74
C GLU A 476 48.47 7.95 12.02
N LEU A 477 47.36 7.76 12.76
CA LEU A 477 46.09 7.30 12.20
C LEU A 477 45.61 8.18 11.05
N GLY A 478 45.76 9.51 11.18
CA GLY A 478 45.32 10.45 10.15
C GLY A 478 46.24 10.44 8.93
N GLU A 479 47.52 10.38 9.19
CA GLU A 479 48.63 10.43 8.24
C GLU A 479 48.59 9.21 7.31
N VAL A 480 48.38 8.01 7.86
CA VAL A 480 48.19 6.78 7.07
C VAL A 480 46.97 6.89 6.14
N LEU A 481 45.85 7.46 6.63
CA LEU A 481 44.65 7.64 5.81
C LEU A 481 44.86 8.64 4.66
N VAL A 482 45.69 9.66 4.87
CA VAL A 482 46.08 10.63 3.83
C VAL A 482 47.02 9.99 2.82
N ALA A 483 48.07 9.32 3.29
CA ALA A 483 49.04 8.64 2.43
C ALA A 483 48.38 7.57 1.55
N ALA A 484 47.40 6.86 2.09
CA ALA A 484 46.61 5.87 1.35
C ALA A 484 45.56 6.48 0.39
N GLY A 485 45.47 7.81 0.28
CA GLY A 485 44.50 8.49 -0.60
C GLY A 485 43.04 8.30 -0.17
N VAL A 486 42.78 7.87 1.07
CA VAL A 486 41.41 7.63 1.58
C VAL A 486 40.69 8.95 1.81
N ILE A 487 41.42 9.97 2.26
CA ILE A 487 40.91 11.30 2.58
C ILE A 487 41.99 12.36 2.32
N ALA A 488 41.58 13.55 1.89
CA ALA A 488 42.49 14.67 1.74
C ALA A 488 42.96 15.21 3.09
N ASP A 489 44.21 15.64 3.17
CA ASP A 489 44.90 16.13 4.38
C ASP A 489 44.05 17.15 5.17
N GLY A 490 43.60 18.23 4.52
CA GLY A 490 42.77 19.27 5.16
C GLY A 490 41.36 18.85 5.61
N SER A 491 40.96 17.59 5.41
CA SER A 491 39.66 17.03 5.77
C SER A 491 39.71 15.99 6.89
N VAL A 492 40.88 15.40 7.19
CA VAL A 492 41.05 14.30 8.17
C VAL A 492 40.45 14.66 9.52
N ASP A 493 40.88 15.79 10.06
CA ASP A 493 40.49 16.29 11.38
C ASP A 493 38.98 16.42 11.52
N ARG A 494 38.33 17.03 10.51
CA ARG A 494 36.87 17.24 10.52
C ARG A 494 36.12 15.91 10.40
N ALA A 495 36.61 14.97 9.59
CA ALA A 495 36.01 13.67 9.43
C ALA A 495 36.11 12.83 10.71
N LEU A 496 37.30 12.71 11.29
CA LEU A 496 37.55 11.87 12.48
C LEU A 496 36.99 12.48 13.78
N LYS A 497 36.77 13.80 13.83
CA LYS A 497 35.99 14.46 14.89
C LYS A 497 34.46 14.30 14.74
N GLY A 498 33.99 13.53 13.76
CA GLY A 498 32.56 13.27 13.56
C GLY A 498 31.79 14.37 12.81
N LYS A 499 32.43 15.46 12.37
CA LYS A 499 31.75 16.54 11.61
C LYS A 499 31.33 16.12 10.21
N HIS A 500 32.05 15.16 9.62
CA HIS A 500 31.68 14.53 8.36
C HIS A 500 31.43 13.03 8.57
N TYR A 501 30.30 12.71 9.21
CA TYR A 501 29.94 11.34 9.63
C TYR A 501 30.28 10.26 8.59
N LYS A 502 29.74 10.37 7.36
CA LYS A 502 29.97 9.35 6.31
C LYS A 502 31.46 9.19 5.97
N ARG A 503 32.20 10.30 5.89
CA ARG A 503 33.64 10.27 5.57
C ARG A 503 34.46 9.68 6.71
N GLY A 504 34.22 10.11 7.94
CA GLY A 504 34.96 9.60 9.09
C GLY A 504 34.64 8.13 9.38
N LEU A 505 33.38 7.71 9.22
CA LEU A 505 32.99 6.31 9.33
C LEU A 505 33.69 5.45 8.28
N ARG A 506 33.78 5.93 7.02
CA ARG A 506 34.57 5.26 5.97
C ARG A 506 36.05 5.14 6.36
N CYS A 507 36.65 6.21 6.88
CA CYS A 507 38.06 6.20 7.30
C CYS A 507 38.33 5.14 8.37
N LEU A 508 37.56 5.15 9.46
CA LEU A 508 37.75 4.20 10.57
C LEU A 508 37.48 2.75 10.14
N ARG A 509 36.52 2.53 9.24
CA ARG A 509 36.24 1.18 8.71
C ARG A 509 37.36 0.64 7.84
N LEU A 510 37.88 1.46 6.93
CA LEU A 510 38.99 1.04 6.06
C LEU A 510 40.26 0.78 6.88
N MET A 511 40.54 1.64 7.86
CA MET A 511 41.65 1.41 8.78
C MET A 511 41.47 0.12 9.58
N TYR A 512 40.28 -0.08 10.18
CA TYR A 512 39.99 -1.28 10.95
C TYR A 512 40.10 -2.55 10.08
N GLU A 513 39.54 -2.53 8.87
CA GLU A 513 39.66 -3.62 7.90
C GLU A 513 41.12 -3.92 7.55
N ALA A 514 41.93 -2.89 7.27
CA ALA A 514 43.36 -3.05 6.97
C ALA A 514 44.14 -3.67 8.14
N LEU A 515 43.89 -3.20 9.37
CA LEU A 515 44.51 -3.75 10.59
C LEU A 515 44.07 -5.20 10.81
N MET A 516 42.79 -5.53 10.61
CA MET A 516 42.31 -6.91 10.71
C MET A 516 42.95 -7.80 9.65
N CYS A 517 43.07 -7.37 8.40
CA CYS A 517 43.78 -8.11 7.36
C CYS A 517 45.25 -8.37 7.75
N GLN A 518 45.95 -7.37 8.28
CA GLN A 518 47.32 -7.55 8.73
C GLN A 518 47.42 -8.54 9.90
N LEU A 519 46.56 -8.41 10.91
CA LEU A 519 46.50 -9.35 12.04
C LEU A 519 46.21 -10.77 11.56
N MET A 520 45.33 -10.94 10.57
CA MET A 520 45.07 -12.26 10.00
C MET A 520 46.31 -12.81 9.29
N LYS A 521 46.99 -12.04 8.44
CA LYS A 521 48.22 -12.51 7.78
C LYS A 521 49.31 -12.93 8.76
N GLU A 522 49.43 -12.21 9.87
CA GLU A 522 50.44 -12.49 10.91
C GLU A 522 50.10 -13.73 11.76
N ASN A 523 48.81 -14.07 11.93
CA ASN A 523 48.38 -15.08 12.92
C ASN A 523 47.61 -16.27 12.33
N LEU A 524 47.03 -16.13 11.15
CA LEU A 524 46.34 -17.16 10.39
C LEU A 524 47.23 -17.48 9.19
N GLY A 525 48.03 -18.56 9.30
CA GLY A 525 48.71 -19.15 8.16
C GLY A 525 47.72 -19.77 7.15
N PRO A 526 48.21 -20.48 6.12
CA PRO A 526 47.35 -21.12 5.11
C PRO A 526 46.43 -22.24 5.64
N ASP A 527 46.58 -22.64 6.91
CA ASP A 527 45.89 -23.78 7.53
C ASP A 527 44.50 -23.42 8.09
N LEU A 528 43.61 -22.89 7.26
CA LEU A 528 42.18 -22.86 7.59
C LEU A 528 41.61 -24.29 7.51
N ALA A 529 40.78 -24.68 8.48
CA ALA A 529 40.05 -25.95 8.42
C ALA A 529 39.20 -26.05 7.13
N ASP A 530 39.06 -27.25 6.58
CA ASP A 530 38.34 -27.47 5.31
C ASP A 530 36.91 -26.90 5.36
N GLU A 531 36.18 -27.11 6.47
CA GLU A 531 34.84 -26.55 6.71
C GLU A 531 34.83 -25.01 6.66
N THR A 532 35.88 -24.35 7.16
CA THR A 532 35.98 -22.89 7.10
C THR A 532 36.23 -22.40 5.68
N ARG A 533 37.02 -23.14 4.88
CA ARG A 533 37.25 -22.83 3.47
C ARG A 533 35.97 -22.96 2.66
N GLU A 534 35.23 -24.05 2.83
CA GLU A 534 33.94 -24.28 2.17
C GLU A 534 32.93 -23.16 2.49
N ASN A 535 32.81 -22.78 3.78
CA ASN A 535 31.95 -21.67 4.18
C ASN A 535 32.38 -20.31 3.59
N LEU A 536 33.68 -20.06 3.45
CA LEU A 536 34.18 -18.84 2.81
C LEU A 536 33.87 -18.83 1.31
N ASP A 537 33.94 -19.96 0.63
CA ASP A 537 33.59 -20.07 -0.78
C ASP A 537 32.10 -19.77 -1.00
N ILE A 538 31.22 -20.27 -0.13
CA ILE A 538 29.79 -19.91 -0.12
C ILE A 538 29.59 -18.39 0.07
N LEU A 539 30.31 -17.78 1.02
CA LEU A 539 30.22 -16.34 1.28
C LEU A 539 30.79 -15.48 0.14
N ARG A 540 31.73 -16.03 -0.64
CA ARG A 540 32.35 -15.38 -1.79
C ARG A 540 31.55 -15.52 -3.07
N ASP A 541 30.67 -16.52 -3.14
CA ASP A 541 29.82 -16.76 -4.29
C ASP A 541 28.73 -15.69 -4.42
N THR A 542 28.89 -14.83 -5.43
CA THR A 542 27.92 -13.78 -5.77
C THR A 542 26.84 -14.24 -6.75
N SER A 543 26.86 -15.51 -7.21
CA SER A 543 25.90 -16.07 -8.16
C SER A 543 24.59 -16.50 -7.51
N HIS A 544 24.57 -16.68 -6.19
CA HIS A 544 23.33 -16.90 -5.44
C HIS A 544 22.46 -15.64 -5.46
N PRO A 545 21.16 -15.75 -5.83
CA PRO A 545 20.25 -14.61 -5.82
C PRO A 545 20.13 -14.11 -4.39
N ARG A 546 20.72 -12.94 -4.13
CA ARG A 546 20.48 -12.19 -2.90
C ARG A 546 18.97 -11.94 -2.85
N ILE A 547 18.30 -12.54 -1.86
CA ILE A 547 16.85 -12.46 -1.67
C ILE A 547 16.43 -10.99 -1.85
N PRO A 548 15.48 -10.68 -2.75
CA PRO A 548 14.98 -9.32 -2.96
C PRO A 548 14.48 -8.74 -1.62
N ARG A 549 14.77 -7.47 -1.40
CA ARG A 549 14.37 -6.71 -0.20
C ARG A 549 12.87 -6.58 -0.04
#